data_AF-A0A3P6CUI2-F1
#
_entry.id   AF-A0A3P6CUI2-F1
#
_cell.length_a   1.000
_cell.length_b   1.000
_cell.length_c   1.000
_cell.angle_alpha   90.00
_cell.angle_beta   90.00
_cell.angle_gamma   90.00
#
_symmetry.space_group_name_H-M   'P 1'
#
loop_
_entity.id
_entity.type
_entity.pdbx_description
1 polymer ?
#
loop_
_entity_poly.entity_id
_entity_poly.type
_entity_poly.pdbx_seq_one_letter_code
_entity_poly.pdbx_strand_id
1 'polypeptide(L)'
;MTSSSAPSRKALSKIACNRWKIDVTGAPGMLYENETYQLQQVVFVPPGPLHPHIYSNGHICLDILYDSWSPAMTVSSVCISILSMLSSSPAKERPADNDRYVKNCKNGRSPKETRWWFHDDKV
;
A
#
# COMPACT_ATOMS: atom_id res chain seq x y z
N MET A 1 7.64 54.42 25.13
CA MET A 1 6.73 53.73 24.20
C MET A 1 7.29 52.33 23.98
N THR A 2 6.63 51.33 24.54
CA THR A 2 7.02 49.92 24.50
C THR A 2 6.56 49.31 23.18
N SER A 3 7.48 48.75 22.39
CA SER A 3 7.11 47.90 21.24
C SER A 3 7.63 46.49 21.49
N SER A 4 6.75 45.67 22.08
CA SER A 4 6.93 44.22 22.22
C SER A 4 6.75 43.58 20.83
N SER A 5 7.83 43.04 20.26
CA SER A 5 7.75 42.21 19.06
C SER A 5 7.58 40.76 19.48
N ALA A 6 6.39 40.20 19.26
CA ALA A 6 6.10 38.79 19.49
C ALA A 6 6.97 37.88 18.61
N PRO A 7 7.42 36.71 19.10
CA PRO A 7 8.16 35.77 18.28
C PRO A 7 7.23 35.13 17.24
N SER A 8 7.62 35.25 15.98
CA SER A 8 6.97 34.61 14.84
C SER A 8 6.92 33.09 15.07
N ARG A 9 5.71 32.54 15.19
CA ARG A 9 5.48 31.09 15.22
C ARG A 9 5.88 30.54 13.85
N LYS A 10 7.13 30.09 13.72
CA LYS A 10 7.56 29.27 12.59
C LYS A 10 6.62 28.07 12.54
N ALA A 11 5.92 27.95 11.40
CA ALA A 11 5.00 26.89 11.08
C ALA A 11 5.60 25.54 11.47
N LEU A 12 4.78 24.72 12.13
CA LEU A 12 5.05 23.32 12.46
C LEU A 12 5.81 22.68 11.30
N SER A 13 7.05 22.29 11.58
CA SER A 13 7.83 21.47 10.66
C SER A 13 6.96 20.32 10.22
N LYS A 14 6.65 20.28 8.92
CA LYS A 14 6.14 19.11 8.20
C LYS A 14 6.78 17.89 8.85
N ILE A 15 5.99 17.12 9.61
CA ILE A 15 6.46 15.88 10.21
C ILE A 15 7.11 15.11 9.07
N ALA A 16 8.42 14.91 9.13
CA ALA A 16 9.14 14.13 8.14
C ALA A 16 8.62 12.70 8.31
N CYS A 17 7.56 12.38 7.58
CA CYS A 17 6.96 11.06 7.58
C CYS A 17 7.99 10.15 6.92
N ASN A 18 8.73 9.39 7.74
CA ASN A 18 9.75 8.46 7.29
C ASN A 18 9.20 7.63 6.13
N ARG A 19 9.88 7.67 4.99
CA ARG A 19 9.51 6.88 3.82
C ARG A 19 10.13 5.50 3.98
N TRP A 20 9.31 4.53 4.39
CA TRP A 20 9.73 3.16 4.60
C TRP A 20 9.86 2.44 3.24
N LYS A 21 10.96 1.69 3.09
CA LYS A 21 11.20 0.71 2.04
C LYS A 21 11.43 -0.64 2.70
N ILE A 22 10.74 -1.66 2.24
CA ILE A 22 10.77 -3.00 2.81
C ILE A 22 10.96 -3.98 1.66
N ASP A 23 11.94 -4.87 1.79
CA ASP A 23 12.15 -5.96 0.84
C ASP A 23 11.32 -7.17 1.28
N VAL A 24 10.47 -7.65 0.37
CA VAL A 24 9.52 -8.74 0.59
C VAL A 24 9.96 -9.92 -0.26
N THR A 25 10.48 -10.96 0.38
CA THR A 25 10.90 -12.21 -0.29
C THR A 25 9.80 -13.26 -0.15
N GLY A 26 9.48 -13.95 -1.25
CA GLY A 26 8.48 -15.02 -1.22
C GLY A 26 8.92 -16.23 -0.41
N ALA A 27 7.96 -16.85 0.28
CA ALA A 27 8.22 -17.99 1.16
C ALA A 27 8.63 -19.26 0.38
N PRO A 28 9.44 -20.15 0.98
CA PRO A 28 9.81 -21.43 0.38
C PRO A 28 8.59 -22.30 0.09
N GLY A 29 8.58 -22.98 -1.06
CA GLY A 29 7.49 -23.86 -1.50
C GLY A 29 6.25 -23.13 -2.03
N MET A 30 6.30 -21.79 -2.16
CA MET A 30 5.19 -20.97 -2.66
C MET A 30 5.48 -20.43 -4.07
N LEU A 31 4.44 -19.91 -4.71
CA LEU A 31 4.48 -19.42 -6.09
C LEU A 31 5.52 -18.31 -6.35
N TYR A 32 5.86 -17.52 -5.32
CA TYR A 32 6.82 -16.42 -5.37
C TYR A 32 8.17 -16.78 -4.73
N GLU A 33 8.44 -18.06 -4.49
CA GLU A 33 9.69 -18.51 -3.88
C GLU A 33 10.92 -17.92 -4.60
N ASN A 34 11.90 -17.46 -3.81
CA ASN A 34 13.14 -16.81 -4.27
C ASN A 34 12.96 -15.47 -5.02
N GLU A 35 11.74 -14.98 -5.20
CA GLU A 35 11.48 -13.64 -5.75
C GLU A 35 11.47 -12.59 -4.63
N THR A 36 12.10 -11.44 -4.88
CA THR A 36 12.13 -10.31 -3.93
C THR A 36 11.50 -9.07 -4.56
N TYR A 37 10.57 -8.48 -3.82
CA TYR A 37 9.80 -7.31 -4.24
C TYR A 37 9.98 -6.16 -3.27
N GLN A 38 10.11 -4.94 -3.79
CA GLN A 38 10.26 -3.76 -2.95
C GLN A 38 8.89 -3.14 -2.65
N LEU A 39 8.53 -3.07 -1.38
CA LEU A 39 7.34 -2.37 -0.88
C LEU A 39 7.72 -0.99 -0.38
N GLN A 40 7.11 0.06 -0.94
CA GLN A 40 7.33 1.44 -0.52
C GLN A 40 5.99 2.11 -0.23
N GLN A 41 5.81 2.64 0.98
CA GLN A 41 4.55 3.27 1.41
C GLN A 41 3.31 2.40 1.13
N VAL A 42 3.45 1.08 1.34
CA VAL A 42 2.39 0.09 1.11
C VAL A 42 1.95 -0.02 -0.37
N VAL A 43 2.89 0.26 -1.29
CA VAL A 43 2.74 0.07 -2.73
C VAL A 43 3.94 -0.73 -3.23
N PHE A 44 3.71 -1.75 -4.04
CA PHE A 44 4.80 -2.48 -4.68
C PHE A 44 5.46 -1.63 -5.76
N VAL A 45 6.77 -1.46 -5.68
CA VAL A 45 7.53 -0.74 -6.70
C VAL A 45 7.68 -1.65 -7.93
N PRO A 46 7.43 -1.14 -9.16
CA PRO A 46 7.61 -1.92 -10.37
C PRO A 46 9.04 -2.45 -10.54
N PRO A 47 9.23 -3.70 -11.00
CA PRO A 47 8.19 -4.69 -11.31
C PRO A 47 7.58 -5.30 -10.03
N GLY A 48 6.26 -5.12 -9.85
CA GLY A 48 5.52 -5.69 -8.72
C GLY A 48 4.98 -7.09 -9.03
N PRO A 49 4.58 -7.88 -8.00
CA PRO A 49 4.11 -9.24 -8.19
C PRO A 49 2.88 -9.30 -9.10
N LEU A 50 2.78 -10.37 -9.90
CA LEU A 50 1.57 -10.73 -10.65
C LEU A 50 0.63 -11.47 -9.71
N HIS A 51 -0.23 -10.74 -8.99
CA HIS A 51 -1.11 -11.32 -7.98
C HIS A 51 -2.58 -10.87 -8.16
N PRO A 52 -3.57 -11.73 -7.89
CA PRO A 52 -5.01 -11.39 -8.00
C PRO A 52 -5.46 -10.16 -7.18
N HIS A 53 -4.66 -9.77 -6.19
CA HIS A 53 -4.88 -8.60 -5.33
C HIS A 53 -3.84 -7.48 -5.52
N ILE A 54 -2.99 -7.54 -6.56
CA ILE A 54 -1.99 -6.51 -6.85
C ILE A 54 -2.18 -5.96 -8.26
N TYR A 55 -2.52 -4.68 -8.33
CA TYR A 55 -2.67 -3.95 -9.58
C TYR A 55 -1.31 -3.67 -10.23
N SER A 56 -1.32 -3.47 -11.54
CA SER A 56 -0.09 -3.20 -12.33
C SER A 56 0.61 -1.88 -11.97
N ASN A 57 -0.08 -0.95 -11.31
CA ASN A 57 0.52 0.25 -10.71
C ASN A 57 1.10 0.02 -9.30
N GLY A 58 1.07 -1.23 -8.79
CA GLY A 58 1.61 -1.62 -7.49
C GLY A 58 0.64 -1.50 -6.32
N HIS A 59 -0.59 -1.03 -6.55
CA HIS A 59 -1.59 -0.91 -5.49
C HIS A 59 -2.05 -2.30 -5.02
N ILE A 60 -2.29 -2.43 -3.72
CA ILE A 60 -2.63 -3.70 -3.07
C ILE A 60 -4.09 -3.64 -2.62
N CYS A 61 -4.92 -4.55 -3.11
CA CYS A 61 -6.30 -4.70 -2.68
C CYS A 61 -6.36 -5.59 -1.43
N LEU A 62 -6.00 -5.05 -0.27
CA LEU A 62 -6.04 -5.75 1.00
C LEU A 62 -6.76 -4.88 2.04
N ASP A 63 -7.87 -5.37 2.58
CA ASP A 63 -8.80 -4.58 3.39
C ASP A 63 -8.16 -3.95 4.64
N ILE A 64 -7.17 -4.62 5.25
CA ILE A 64 -6.40 -4.07 6.39
C ILE A 64 -5.60 -2.80 6.06
N LEU A 65 -5.46 -2.45 4.78
CA LEU A 65 -4.83 -1.21 4.31
C LEU A 65 -5.84 -0.07 4.15
N TYR A 66 -7.14 -0.38 4.27
CA TYR A 66 -8.27 0.51 4.03
C TYR A 66 -9.21 0.50 5.24
N ASP A 67 -10.37 -0.15 5.12
CA ASP A 67 -11.48 -0.01 6.07
C ASP A 67 -11.23 -0.81 7.36
N SER A 68 -10.53 -1.93 7.27
CA SER A 68 -10.11 -2.74 8.43
C SER A 68 -8.81 -2.26 9.09
N TRP A 69 -8.25 -1.11 8.68
CA TRP A 69 -7.06 -0.56 9.33
C TRP A 69 -7.38 -0.01 10.72
N SER A 70 -6.57 -0.36 11.71
CA SER A 70 -6.67 0.16 13.08
C SER A 70 -5.33 0.73 13.56
N PRO A 71 -5.32 1.80 14.38
CA PRO A 71 -4.09 2.32 14.99
C PRO A 71 -3.40 1.32 15.93
N ALA A 72 -4.08 0.24 16.32
CA ALA A 72 -3.48 -0.88 17.06
C ALA A 72 -2.58 -1.77 16.17
N MET A 73 -2.68 -1.67 14.85
CA MET A 73 -1.87 -2.45 13.92
C MET A 73 -0.43 -1.93 13.83
N THR A 74 0.51 -2.85 13.73
CA THR A 74 1.94 -2.54 13.59
C THR A 74 2.38 -2.70 12.14
N VAL A 75 3.52 -2.11 11.78
CA VAL A 75 4.15 -2.34 10.47
C VAL A 75 4.40 -3.84 10.25
N SER A 76 4.83 -4.56 11.29
CA SER A 76 5.06 -6.00 11.24
C SER A 76 3.78 -6.78 10.94
N SER A 77 2.65 -6.47 11.60
CA SER A 77 1.39 -7.16 11.33
C SER A 77 0.90 -6.92 9.89
N VAL A 78 1.09 -5.70 9.36
CA VAL A 78 0.77 -5.38 7.96
C VAL A 78 1.66 -6.18 7.00
N CYS A 79 2.96 -6.28 7.26
CA CYS A 79 3.89 -7.06 6.44
C CYS A 79 3.54 -8.56 6.44
N ILE A 80 3.16 -9.10 7.60
CA ILE A 80 2.72 -10.50 7.74
C ILE A 80 1.47 -10.75 6.90
N SER A 81 0.49 -9.85 6.94
CA SER A 81 -0.71 -9.97 6.11
C SER A 81 -0.41 -9.92 4.61
N ILE A 82 0.51 -9.06 4.17
CA ILE A 82 0.96 -9.00 2.77
C ILE A 82 1.68 -10.31 2.37
N LEU A 83 2.58 -10.82 3.21
CA LEU A 83 3.27 -12.10 2.97
C LEU A 83 2.28 -13.28 2.92
N SER A 84 1.30 -13.30 3.83
CA SER A 84 0.25 -14.31 3.83
C SER A 84 -0.58 -14.26 2.54
N MET A 85 -0.97 -13.06 2.11
CA MET A 85 -1.70 -12.84 0.86
C MET A 85 -0.90 -13.38 -0.34
N LEU A 86 0.40 -13.06 -0.44
CA LEU A 86 1.27 -13.58 -1.50
C LEU A 86 1.40 -15.11 -1.45
N SER A 87 1.50 -15.68 -0.25
CA SER A 87 1.68 -17.12 -0.06
C SER A 87 0.42 -17.93 -0.41
N SER A 88 -0.77 -17.35 -0.22
CA SER A 88 -2.04 -18.03 -0.53
C SER A 88 -2.45 -17.98 -2.01
N SER A 89 -1.63 -17.40 -2.88
CA SER A 89 -1.98 -17.18 -4.28
C SER A 89 -2.00 -18.50 -5.08
N PRO A 90 -3.11 -18.84 -5.78
CA PRO A 90 -3.18 -20.05 -6.59
C PRO A 90 -2.47 -19.92 -7.95
N ALA A 91 -2.34 -18.70 -8.49
CA ALA A 91 -1.76 -18.45 -9.81
C ALA A 91 -1.19 -17.02 -9.95
N LYS A 92 -0.27 -16.82 -10.91
CA LYS A 92 0.34 -15.52 -11.22
C LYS A 92 -0.53 -14.74 -12.21
N GLU A 93 -1.56 -14.09 -11.71
CA GLU A 93 -2.52 -13.33 -12.52
C GLU A 93 -2.78 -11.93 -11.96
N ARG A 94 -3.40 -11.05 -12.75
CA ARG A 94 -3.81 -9.71 -12.32
C ARG A 94 -5.28 -9.71 -11.88
N PRO A 95 -5.71 -8.73 -11.05
CA PRO A 95 -7.13 -8.52 -10.80
C PRO A 95 -7.89 -8.33 -12.12
N ALA A 96 -9.10 -8.88 -12.22
CA ALA A 96 -9.90 -8.83 -13.44
C ALA A 96 -10.26 -7.39 -13.88
N ASP A 97 -10.32 -6.46 -12.92
CA ASP A 97 -10.60 -5.05 -13.13
C ASP A 97 -9.32 -4.18 -13.24
N ASN A 98 -8.13 -4.79 -13.36
CA ASN A 98 -6.85 -4.09 -13.36
C ASN A 98 -6.82 -2.88 -14.30
N ASP A 99 -7.21 -3.06 -15.56
CA ASP A 99 -7.14 -2.01 -16.55
C ASP A 99 -8.10 -0.86 -16.25
N ARG A 100 -9.28 -1.18 -15.70
CA ARG A 100 -10.29 -0.20 -15.30
C ARG A 100 -9.79 0.60 -14.09
N TYR A 101 -9.29 -0.09 -13.06
CA TYR A 101 -8.76 0.53 -11.85
C TYR A 101 -7.59 1.46 -12.17
N VAL A 102 -6.60 0.98 -12.93
CA VAL A 102 -5.41 1.75 -13.27
C VAL A 102 -5.75 2.96 -14.17
N LYS A 103 -6.68 2.80 -15.13
CA LYS A 103 -7.17 3.94 -15.95
C LYS A 103 -7.89 4.99 -15.10
N ASN A 104 -8.58 4.59 -14.04
CA ASN A 104 -9.27 5.49 -13.13
C ASN A 104 -8.34 6.18 -12.12
N CYS A 105 -7.14 5.64 -11.90
CA CYS A 105 -6.10 6.24 -11.03
C CYS A 105 -5.36 7.44 -11.66
N LYS A 106 -5.86 8.02 -12.76
CA LYS A 106 -5.21 9.16 -13.45
C LYS A 106 -5.02 10.36 -12.50
N ASN A 107 -3.80 10.91 -12.51
CA ASN A 107 -3.27 12.07 -11.78
C ASN A 107 -2.40 11.83 -10.53
N GLY A 108 -1.67 10.71 -10.44
CA GLY A 108 -0.62 10.57 -9.40
C GLY A 108 -1.15 10.70 -7.97
N ARG A 109 -2.45 10.45 -7.79
CA ARG A 109 -3.12 10.48 -6.51
C ARG A 109 -2.68 9.27 -5.70
N SER A 110 -2.33 9.49 -4.44
CA SER A 110 -1.97 8.38 -3.55
C SER A 110 -3.14 7.40 -3.44
N PRO A 111 -2.91 6.10 -3.17
CA PRO A 111 -3.98 5.12 -2.94
C PRO A 111 -5.06 5.55 -1.92
N LYS A 112 -4.74 6.54 -1.07
CA LYS A 112 -5.65 7.12 -0.06
C LYS A 112 -6.68 8.10 -0.63
N GLU A 113 -6.55 8.53 -1.87
CA GLU A 113 -7.45 9.51 -2.52
C GLU A 113 -8.41 8.85 -3.54
N THR A 114 -8.29 7.54 -3.75
CA THR A 114 -9.20 6.74 -4.57
C THR A 114 -10.38 6.28 -3.74
N ARG A 115 -11.61 6.60 -4.17
CA ARG A 115 -12.85 6.07 -3.61
C ARG A 115 -12.98 4.60 -4.04
N TRP A 116 -12.72 3.68 -3.12
CA TRP A 116 -12.79 2.24 -3.35
C TRP A 116 -14.23 1.79 -3.60
N TRP A 117 -14.41 0.95 -4.61
CA TRP A 117 -15.63 0.20 -4.84
C TRP A 117 -15.29 -1.25 -4.61
N PHE A 118 -15.59 -1.74 -3.41
CA PHE A 118 -15.46 -3.14 -3.08
C PHE A 118 -16.53 -3.92 -3.87
N HIS A 119 -16.10 -4.99 -4.52
CA HIS A 119 -16.99 -5.89 -5.28
C HIS A 119 -17.35 -7.14 -4.47
N ASP A 120 -17.32 -7.05 -3.14
CA ASP A 120 -17.68 -8.16 -2.27
C ASP A 120 -18.94 -7.84 -1.45
N ASP A 121 -20.01 -7.56 -2.19
CA ASP A 121 -21.37 -7.67 -1.69
C ASP A 121 -22.03 -8.84 -2.44
N LYS A 122 -21.73 -10.07 -2.02
CA LYS A 122 -22.72 -11.17 -1.91
C LYS A 122 -22.11 -12.47 -1.38
N VAL A 123 -22.59 -12.79 -0.17
CA VAL A 123 -22.71 -14.06 0.58
C VAL A 123 -21.44 -14.79 1.02
#